data_AF-A0A7X6VDT1-F1
#
_entry.id   AF-A0A7X6VDT1-F1
#
_cell.length_a   1.000
_cell.length_b   1.000
_cell.length_c   1.000
_cell.angle_alpha   90.00
_cell.angle_beta   90.00
_cell.angle_gamma   90.00
#
_symmetry.space_group_name_H-M   'P 1'
#
loop_
_entity.id
_entity.type
_entity.pdbx_description
1 polymer ?
#
loop_
_entity_poly.entity_id
_entity_poly.type
_entity_poly.pdbx_seq_one_letter_code
_entity_poly.pdbx_strand_id
1 'polypeptide(L)'
;MDQAFRFLIMASVTYMAFLCVIRLVMGTQYKSKSFLINIIGMLTVYGSFIISRYRGAFKLPGFLYYILILLLTVFLPPLALKMKSEQTLKYFAFGIVAIPLLHLLFSLLLGWGEYLPFIQVPSLWELL
;
A
#
# COMPACT_ATOMS: atom_id res chain seq x y z
N MET A 1 -5.37 -21.63 3.35
CA MET A 1 -6.11 -20.39 3.67
C MET A 1 -6.75 -19.88 2.38
N ASP A 2 -7.99 -19.40 2.42
CA ASP A 2 -8.66 -18.90 1.21
C ASP A 2 -7.93 -17.67 0.61
N GLN A 3 -7.87 -17.58 -0.72
CA GLN A 3 -7.14 -16.51 -1.41
C GLN A 3 -7.75 -15.13 -1.15
N ALA A 4 -9.08 -15.03 -1.02
CA ALA A 4 -9.74 -13.77 -0.69
C ALA A 4 -9.44 -13.34 0.75
N PHE A 5 -9.35 -14.30 1.66
CA PHE A 5 -8.99 -14.03 3.05
C PHE A 5 -7.54 -13.53 3.17
N ARG A 6 -6.60 -14.15 2.44
CA ARG A 6 -5.20 -13.71 2.35
C ARG A 6 -5.08 -12.27 1.88
N PHE A 7 -5.81 -11.95 0.82
CA PHE A 7 -5.87 -10.62 0.25
C PHE A 7 -6.44 -9.58 1.21
N LEU A 8 -7.49 -9.92 1.97
CA LEU A 8 -8.09 -9.04 2.97
C LEU A 8 -7.10 -8.71 4.09
N ILE A 9 -6.36 -9.72 4.57
CA ILE A 9 -5.30 -9.52 5.58
C ILE A 9 -4.21 -8.59 5.03
N MET A 10 -3.69 -8.86 3.83
CA MET A 10 -2.66 -8.04 3.22
C MET A 10 -3.12 -6.58 3.06
N ALA A 11 -4.32 -6.36 2.52
CA ALA A 11 -4.88 -5.02 2.37
C ALA A 11 -5.01 -4.30 3.73
N SER A 12 -5.46 -5.02 4.77
CA SER A 12 -5.65 -4.45 6.12
C SER A 12 -4.31 -4.07 6.76
N VAL A 13 -3.29 -4.93 6.65
CA VAL A 13 -1.95 -4.66 7.17
C VAL A 13 -1.28 -3.52 6.39
N THR A 14 -1.39 -3.52 5.06
CA THR A 14 -0.92 -2.41 4.21
C THR A 14 -1.63 -1.11 4.57
N TYR A 15 -2.92 -1.15 4.88
CA TYR A 15 -3.68 0.02 5.32
C TYR A 15 -3.16 0.57 6.66
N MET A 16 -2.87 -0.30 7.63
CA MET A 16 -2.23 0.11 8.88
C MET A 16 -0.85 0.72 8.64
N ALA A 17 -0.03 0.13 7.77
CA ALA A 17 1.26 0.68 7.38
C ALA A 17 1.13 2.05 6.72
N PHE A 18 0.16 2.22 5.82
CA PHE A 18 -0.17 3.50 5.21
C PHE A 18 -0.53 4.56 6.26
N LEU A 19 -1.42 4.24 7.21
CA LEU A 19 -1.77 5.16 8.29
C LEU A 19 -0.56 5.54 9.14
N CYS A 20 0.36 4.61 9.40
CA CYS A 20 1.61 4.86 10.10
C CYS A 20 2.49 5.86 9.32
N VAL A 21 2.68 5.62 8.02
CA VAL A 21 3.43 6.54 7.13
C VAL A 21 2.80 7.94 7.14
N ILE A 22 1.49 8.05 6.95
CA ILE A 22 0.81 9.35 6.93
C ILE A 22 0.91 10.04 8.29
N ARG A 23 0.86 9.30 9.40
CA ARG A 23 1.05 9.87 10.74
C ARG A 23 2.45 10.46 10.91
N LEU A 24 3.49 9.77 10.43
CA LEU A 24 4.87 10.26 10.46
C LEU A 24 5.07 11.48 9.54
N VAL A 25 4.42 11.49 8.37
CA VAL A 25 4.50 12.59 7.39
C VAL A 25 3.77 13.84 7.86
N MET A 26 2.54 13.68 8.36
CA MET A 26 1.64 14.79 8.70
C MET A 26 1.85 15.32 10.12
N GLY A 27 2.42 14.52 11.03
CA GLY A 27 2.69 14.92 12.40
C GLY A 27 1.44 15.45 13.11
N THR A 28 1.50 16.70 13.58
CA THR A 28 0.38 17.35 14.29
C THR A 28 -0.88 17.54 13.43
N GLN A 29 -0.73 17.66 12.09
CA GLN A 29 -1.84 17.80 11.16
C GLN A 29 -2.64 16.50 10.97
N TYR A 30 -2.12 15.36 11.45
CA TYR A 30 -2.80 14.08 11.32
C TYR A 30 -4.16 14.06 12.02
N LYS A 31 -4.23 14.58 13.26
CA LYS A 31 -5.47 14.52 14.06
C LYS A 31 -6.59 15.33 13.42
N SER A 32 -6.29 16.54 12.93
CA SER A 32 -7.29 17.43 12.32
C SER A 32 -7.82 16.92 10.98
N LYS A 33 -7.05 16.08 10.28
CA LYS A 33 -7.41 15.49 8.97
C LYS A 33 -7.74 14.00 9.05
N SER A 34 -7.87 13.42 10.24
CA SER A 34 -7.96 11.96 10.46
C SER A 34 -9.07 11.29 9.65
N PHE A 35 -10.25 11.90 9.58
CA PHE A 35 -11.37 11.38 8.78
C PHE A 35 -11.02 11.31 7.29
N LEU A 36 -10.49 12.39 6.72
CA LEU A 36 -10.07 12.43 5.32
C LEU A 36 -8.93 11.45 5.05
N ILE A 37 -7.98 11.32 5.98
CA ILE A 37 -6.88 10.35 5.87
C ILE A 37 -7.41 8.91 5.80
N ASN A 38 -8.43 8.56 6.60
CA ASN A 38 -9.04 7.24 6.55
C ASN A 38 -9.72 6.97 5.19
N ILE A 39 -10.50 7.93 4.68
CA ILE A 39 -11.14 7.81 3.35
C ILE A 39 -10.08 7.62 2.26
N ILE A 40 -9.07 8.49 2.23
CA ILE A 40 -8.01 8.42 1.23
C ILE A 40 -7.20 7.13 1.39
N GLY A 41 -6.88 6.71 2.60
CA GLY A 41 -6.19 5.45 2.84
C GLY A 41 -7.00 4.24 2.38
N MET A 42 -8.31 4.23 2.62
CA MET A 42 -9.18 3.17 2.13
C MET A 42 -9.17 3.10 0.61
N LEU A 43 -9.37 4.24 -0.06
CA LEU A 43 -9.32 4.34 -1.52
C LEU A 43 -7.95 3.92 -2.05
N THR A 44 -6.87 4.42 -1.45
CA THR A 44 -5.50 4.12 -1.87
C THR A 44 -5.16 2.64 -1.74
N VAL A 45 -5.38 2.06 -0.57
CA VAL A 45 -4.96 0.68 -0.29
C VAL A 45 -5.95 -0.32 -0.85
N TYR A 46 -7.22 -0.27 -0.45
CA TYR A 46 -8.18 -1.26 -0.94
C TYR A 46 -8.47 -1.08 -2.43
N GLY A 47 -8.50 0.16 -2.93
CA GLY A 47 -8.67 0.39 -4.36
C GLY A 47 -7.53 -0.17 -5.20
N SER A 48 -6.26 -0.02 -4.77
CA SER A 48 -5.11 -0.57 -5.52
C SER A 48 -5.12 -2.09 -5.54
N PHE A 49 -5.46 -2.70 -4.41
CA PHE A 49 -5.68 -4.13 -4.29
C PHE A 49 -6.81 -4.59 -5.23
N ILE A 50 -7.99 -3.98 -5.18
CA ILE A 50 -9.14 -4.34 -6.04
C ILE A 50 -8.75 -4.24 -7.52
N ILE A 51 -8.13 -3.14 -7.94
CA ILE A 51 -7.67 -2.96 -9.32
C ILE A 51 -6.71 -4.09 -9.72
N SER A 52 -5.78 -4.47 -8.82
CA SER A 52 -4.85 -5.58 -9.03
C SER A 52 -5.57 -6.92 -9.19
N ARG A 53 -6.55 -7.23 -8.32
CA ARG A 53 -7.35 -8.46 -8.34
C ARG A 53 -8.14 -8.61 -9.64
N TYR A 54 -8.76 -7.53 -10.11
CA TYR A 54 -9.66 -7.53 -11.26
C TYR A 54 -8.98 -7.11 -12.57
N ARG A 55 -7.65 -7.06 -12.61
CA ARG A 55 -6.88 -6.67 -13.81
C ARG A 55 -7.35 -7.39 -15.09
N GLY A 56 -7.63 -8.69 -14.99
CA GLY A 56 -8.13 -9.51 -16.11
C GLY A 56 -9.58 -9.22 -16.51
N ALA A 57 -10.42 -8.75 -15.59
CA ALA A 57 -11.83 -8.44 -15.85
C ALA A 57 -12.00 -7.09 -16.58
N PHE A 58 -11.18 -6.10 -16.24
CA PHE A 58 -11.28 -4.77 -16.83
C PHE A 58 -10.82 -4.67 -18.29
N LYS A 59 -10.13 -5.71 -18.83
CA LYS A 59 -9.55 -5.73 -20.19
C LYS A 59 -8.81 -4.43 -20.56
N LEU A 60 -8.26 -3.74 -19.57
CA LEU A 60 -7.60 -2.46 -19.77
C LEU A 60 -6.23 -2.69 -20.42
N PRO A 61 -5.83 -1.81 -21.36
CA PRO A 61 -4.43 -1.70 -21.80
C PRO A 61 -3.50 -1.62 -20.59
N GLY A 62 -2.38 -2.37 -20.64
CA GLY A 62 -1.46 -2.48 -19.50
C GLY A 62 -0.99 -1.13 -18.95
N PHE A 63 -0.83 -0.11 -19.80
CA PHE A 63 -0.41 1.22 -19.38
C PHE A 63 -1.46 1.93 -18.50
N LEU A 64 -2.76 1.80 -18.81
CA LEU A 64 -3.84 2.42 -18.02
C LEU A 64 -3.91 1.83 -16.62
N TYR A 65 -3.66 0.53 -16.49
CA TYR A 65 -3.57 -0.14 -15.19
C TYR A 65 -2.48 0.50 -14.30
N TYR A 66 -1.27 0.67 -14.83
CA TYR A 66 -0.18 1.26 -14.06
C TYR A 66 -0.42 2.73 -13.74
N ILE A 67 -0.96 3.51 -14.69
CA ILE A 67 -1.35 4.91 -14.45
C ILE A 67 -2.37 4.99 -13.32
N LEU A 68 -3.37 4.12 -13.31
CA LEU A 68 -4.41 4.13 -12.28
C LEU A 68 -3.84 3.83 -10.89
N ILE A 69 -3.00 2.80 -10.77
CA ILE A 69 -2.32 2.48 -9.51
C ILE A 69 -1.44 3.64 -9.06
N LEU A 70 -0.69 4.26 -9.98
CA LEU A 70 0.20 5.37 -9.67
C LEU A 70 -0.61 6.60 -9.22
N LEU A 71 -1.70 6.94 -9.90
CA LEU A 71 -2.61 8.00 -9.47
C LEU A 71 -3.15 7.75 -8.06
N LEU A 72 -3.54 6.52 -7.77
CA LEU A 72 -4.20 6.15 -6.52
C LEU A 72 -3.21 6.07 -5.33
N THR A 73 -1.98 5.65 -5.56
CA THR A 73 -0.98 5.40 -4.50
C THR A 73 0.06 6.50 -4.36
N VAL A 74 0.46 7.13 -5.46
CA VAL A 74 1.52 8.15 -5.47
C VAL A 74 0.92 9.54 -5.39
N PHE A 75 -0.10 9.84 -6.18
CA PHE A 75 -0.64 11.19 -6.33
C PHE A 75 -1.82 11.50 -5.42
N LEU A 76 -2.75 10.56 -5.21
CA LEU A 76 -3.97 10.82 -4.45
C LEU A 76 -3.69 11.29 -3.02
N PRO A 77 -2.80 10.66 -2.21
CA PRO A 77 -2.58 11.10 -0.84
C PRO A 77 -1.97 12.51 -0.73
N PRO A 78 -0.88 12.85 -1.46
CA PRO A 78 -0.32 14.20 -1.41
C PRO A 78 -1.31 15.28 -1.87
N LEU A 79 -2.05 15.03 -2.96
CA LEU A 79 -2.98 16.00 -3.53
C LEU A 79 -4.22 16.20 -2.65
N ALA A 80 -4.86 15.12 -2.22
CA ALA A 80 -6.08 15.19 -1.41
C ALA A 80 -5.81 15.78 -0.02
N LEU A 81 -4.66 15.46 0.59
CA LEU A 81 -4.31 15.96 1.92
C LEU A 81 -3.69 17.36 1.90
N LYS A 82 -3.41 17.90 0.70
CA LYS A 82 -2.73 19.19 0.46
C LYS A 82 -1.36 19.23 1.15
N MET A 83 -0.56 18.20 0.93
CA MET A 83 0.78 18.09 1.50
C MET A 83 1.71 19.18 0.96
N LYS A 84 2.54 19.74 1.84
CA LYS A 84 3.67 20.60 1.44
C LYS A 84 4.77 19.75 0.78
N SER A 85 5.67 20.40 0.03
CA SER A 85 6.79 19.72 -0.66
C SER A 85 7.59 18.78 0.25
N GLU A 86 7.95 19.24 1.46
CA GLU A 86 8.67 18.41 2.44
C GLU A 86 7.87 17.18 2.91
N GLN A 87 6.55 17.33 3.07
CA GLN A 87 5.67 16.23 3.46
C GLN A 87 5.54 15.22 2.31
N THR A 88 5.39 15.71 1.09
CA THR A 88 5.35 14.88 -0.12
C THR A 88 6.65 14.09 -0.30
N LEU A 89 7.81 14.73 -0.09
CA LEU A 89 9.10 14.05 -0.17
C LEU A 89 9.25 12.97 0.92
N LYS A 90 8.84 13.27 2.16
CA LYS A 90 8.80 12.28 3.24
C LYS A 90 7.86 11.12 2.92
N TYR A 91 6.68 11.41 2.34
CA TYR A 91 5.73 10.39 1.92
C TYR A 91 6.35 9.44 0.90
N PHE A 92 7.05 9.97 -0.12
CA PHE A 92 7.75 9.12 -1.09
C PHE A 92 8.88 8.32 -0.47
N ALA A 93 9.72 8.94 0.36
CA ALA A 93 10.81 8.25 1.04
C ALA A 93 10.29 7.09 1.92
N PHE A 94 9.29 7.35 2.77
CA PHE A 94 8.69 6.32 3.59
C PHE A 94 7.91 5.29 2.78
N GLY A 95 7.27 5.67 1.67
CA GLY A 95 6.60 4.74 0.77
C GLY A 95 7.57 3.75 0.13
N ILE A 96 8.71 4.24 -0.37
CA ILE A 96 9.78 3.39 -0.94
C ILE A 96 10.30 2.41 0.11
N VAL A 97 10.44 2.82 1.37
CA VAL A 97 10.89 1.95 2.47
C VAL A 97 9.80 0.99 2.95
N ALA A 98 8.53 1.42 2.94
CA ALA A 98 7.40 0.61 3.38
C ALA A 98 7.15 -0.59 2.48
N ILE A 99 7.37 -0.47 1.16
CA ILE A 99 7.18 -1.57 0.20
C ILE A 99 8.05 -2.80 0.53
N PRO A 100 9.39 -2.71 0.63
CA PRO A 100 10.24 -3.85 0.97
C PRO A 100 10.00 -4.33 2.40
N LEU A 101 9.67 -3.45 3.36
CA LEU A 101 9.32 -3.86 4.72
C LEU A 101 8.04 -4.70 4.75
N LEU A 102 6.99 -4.29 4.04
CA LEU A 102 5.76 -5.06 3.90
C LEU A 102 6.02 -6.39 3.20
N HIS A 103 6.79 -6.38 2.11
CA HIS A 103 7.17 -7.61 1.42
C HIS A 103 7.91 -8.59 2.33
N LEU A 104 8.89 -8.10 3.09
CA LEU A 104 9.63 -8.89 4.06
C LEU A 104 8.73 -9.43 5.16
N LEU A 105 7.82 -8.60 5.69
CA LEU A 105 6.87 -9.00 6.73
C LEU A 105 5.94 -10.12 6.24
N PHE A 106 5.35 -9.98 5.05
CA PHE A 106 4.48 -11.00 4.49
C PHE A 106 5.24 -12.27 4.09
N SER A 107 6.42 -12.13 3.49
CA SER A 107 7.21 -13.27 3.02
C SER A 107 7.84 -14.05 4.18
N LEU A 108 8.51 -13.40 5.12
CA LEU A 108 9.16 -14.09 6.24
C LEU A 108 8.14 -14.72 7.21
N LEU A 109 7.13 -13.97 7.64
CA LEU A 109 6.24 -14.41 8.71
C LEU A 109 5.12 -15.34 8.20
N LEU A 110 4.63 -15.10 6.99
CA LEU A 110 3.45 -15.79 6.46
C LEU A 110 3.76 -16.63 5.21
N GLY A 111 4.98 -16.56 4.66
CA GLY A 111 5.34 -17.22 3.40
C GLY A 111 4.71 -16.58 2.18
N TRP A 112 4.29 -15.31 2.27
CA TRP A 112 3.50 -14.65 1.23
C TRP A 112 4.32 -13.66 0.40
N GLY A 113 4.86 -14.14 -0.72
CA GLY A 113 5.66 -13.34 -1.67
C GLY A 113 4.89 -12.56 -2.73
N GLU A 114 3.58 -12.34 -2.58
CA GLU A 114 2.73 -11.72 -3.62
C GLU A 114 2.98 -10.21 -3.80
N TYR A 115 3.61 -9.56 -2.83
CA TYR A 115 3.81 -8.11 -2.84
C TYR A 115 4.94 -7.69 -3.79
N LEU A 116 6.08 -8.40 -3.77
CA LEU A 116 7.17 -8.30 -4.74
C LEU A 116 7.60 -9.70 -5.19
N PRO A 117 6.93 -10.29 -6.19
CA PRO A 117 7.18 -11.67 -6.61
C PRO A 117 8.58 -11.90 -7.21
N PHE A 118 9.32 -10.82 -7.53
CA PHE A 118 10.68 -10.89 -8.06
C PHE A 118 11.75 -11.14 -6.99
N ILE A 119 11.45 -10.88 -5.71
CA ILE A 119 12.37 -11.07 -4.60
C ILE A 119 11.87 -12.24 -3.77
N GLN A 120 12.51 -13.40 -3.94
CA GLN A 120 12.20 -14.58 -3.15
C GLN A 120 12.84 -14.46 -1.77
N VAL A 121 12.00 -14.47 -0.74
CA VAL A 121 12.43 -14.45 0.66
C VAL A 121 11.88 -15.72 1.31
N PRO A 122 12.75 -16.63 1.82
CA PRO A 122 12.30 -17.89 2.41
C PRO A 122 11.50 -17.60 3.67
N SER A 123 10.45 -18.39 3.92
CA SER A 123 9.64 -18.21 5.13
C SER A 123 10.36 -18.77 6.36
N LEU A 124 10.08 -18.22 7.54
CA LEU A 124 10.63 -18.78 8.79
C LEU A 124 10.17 -20.22 9.03
N TRP A 125 9.01 -20.58 8.51
CA TRP A 125 8.45 -21.94 8.59
C TRP A 125 9.20 -22.96 7.73
N GLU A 126 9.88 -22.51 6.67
CA GLU A 126 10.73 -23.37 5.83
C GLU A 126 12.14 -23.54 6.42
N LEU A 127 12.53 -22.64 7.33
CA LEU A 127 13.85 -22.61 7.96
C LEU A 127 13.90 -23.30 9.35
N LEU A 128 12.73 -23.61 9.93
CA LEU A 128 12.53 -24.31 11.20
C LEU A 128 12.16 -25.78 10.96
#